data_AF-A0A9D6A431-F1
#
_entry.id   AF-A0A9D6A431-F1
#
_cell.length_a   1.000
_cell.length_b   1.000
_cell.length_c   1.000
_cell.angle_alpha   90.00
_cell.angle_beta   90.00
_cell.angle_gamma   90.00
#
_symmetry.space_group_name_H-M   'P 1'
#
loop_
_entity.id
_entity.type
_entity.pdbx_description
1 polymer ?
#
loop_
_entity_poly.entity_id
_entity_poly.type
_entity_poly.pdbx_seq_one_letter_code
_entity_poly.pdbx_strand_id
1 'polypeptide(L)' 'IRCAKCVTVCPMGLNPAFLMRDVQYADWDSTEKGYIVDCIECGSCSYTCPANRPLLDYIRTGKQKVSALIRARKS' A
#
# COMPACT_ATOMS: atom_id res chain seq x y z
N ILE A 1 8.08 16.41 -1.55
CA ILE A 1 7.83 16.63 -0.10
C ILE A 1 7.67 15.27 0.59
N ARG A 2 8.30 15.04 1.76
CA ARG A 2 8.10 13.83 2.58
C ARG A 2 7.30 14.23 3.82
N CYS A 3 5.97 14.16 3.75
CA CYS A 3 5.09 14.70 4.81
C CYS A 3 4.56 13.65 5.80
N ALA A 4 4.70 12.36 5.52
CA ALA A 4 4.25 11.24 6.36
C ALA A 4 2.76 11.22 6.81
N LYS A 5 1.92 12.17 6.37
CA LYS A 5 0.49 12.27 6.75
C LYS A 5 -0.33 11.01 6.47
N CYS A 6 0.02 10.30 5.39
CA CYS A 6 -0.64 9.04 5.05
C CYS A 6 -0.46 7.94 6.11
N VAL A 7 0.62 7.98 6.90
CA VAL A 7 0.87 7.04 8.01
C VAL A 7 0.04 7.43 9.22
N THR A 8 -0.01 8.72 9.55
CA THR A 8 -0.73 9.23 10.74
C THR A 8 -2.24 9.05 10.64
N VAL A 9 -2.81 9.09 9.43
CA VAL A 9 -4.25 8.89 9.20
C VAL A 9 -4.63 7.42 8.99
N CYS A 10 -3.66 6.53 8.82
CA CYS A 10 -3.97 5.14 8.47
C CYS A 10 -4.53 4.40 9.70
N PRO A 11 -5.76 3.88 9.66
CA PRO A 11 -6.33 3.15 10.81
C PRO A 11 -5.59 1.83 11.07
N MET A 12 -4.95 1.27 10.04
CA MET A 12 -4.17 0.03 10.13
C MET A 12 -2.71 0.27 10.56
N GLY A 13 -2.29 1.54 10.73
CA GLY A 13 -0.89 1.88 11.03
C GLY A 13 0.10 1.53 9.91
N LEU A 14 -0.39 1.28 8.69
CA LEU A 14 0.46 0.97 7.54
C LEU A 14 1.20 2.21 7.04
N ASN A 15 2.17 1.99 6.16
CA ASN A 15 2.87 3.06 5.47
C ASN A 15 2.51 3.12 3.97
N PRO A 16 1.40 3.80 3.60
CA PRO A 16 0.93 3.89 2.22
C PRO A 16 1.98 4.42 1.24
N ALA A 17 2.83 5.35 1.67
CA ALA A 17 3.83 5.95 0.79
C ALA A 17 4.93 4.97 0.39
N PHE A 18 5.35 4.10 1.32
CA PHE A 18 6.31 3.04 1.02
C PHE A 18 5.65 1.92 0.23
N LEU A 19 4.45 1.47 0.61
CA LEU A 19 3.70 0.47 -0.16
C LEU A 19 3.49 0.89 -1.62
N MET A 20 3.08 2.14 -1.86
CA MET A 20 2.94 2.67 -3.22
C MET A 20 4.27 2.68 -3.98
N ARG A 21 5.39 2.95 -3.29
CA ARG A 21 6.73 2.94 -3.88
C ARG A 21 7.12 1.51 -4.26
N ASP A 22 6.97 0.56 -3.34
CA ASP A 22 7.38 -0.83 -3.53
C ASP A 22 6.57 -1.48 -4.65
N VAL A 23 5.26 -1.18 -4.71
CA VAL A 23 4.39 -1.60 -5.82
C VAL A 23 4.83 -0.97 -7.16
N GLN A 24 5.25 0.30 -7.18
CA GLN A 24 5.76 0.93 -8.40
C GLN A 24 7.07 0.30 -8.88
N TYR A 25 7.94 -0.15 -7.97
CA TYR A 25 9.16 -0.87 -8.31
C TYR A 25 8.95 -2.37 -8.52
N ALA A 26 7.70 -2.86 -8.43
CA ALA A 26 7.35 -4.27 -8.47
C ALA A 26 8.12 -5.12 -7.43
N ASP A 27 8.49 -4.51 -6.30
CA ASP A 27 9.14 -5.19 -5.17
C ASP A 27 8.08 -5.85 -4.29
N TRP A 28 7.63 -7.03 -4.71
CA TRP A 28 6.56 -7.77 -4.03
C TRP A 28 6.97 -8.30 -2.67
N ASP A 29 8.26 -8.54 -2.44
CA ASP A 29 8.78 -9.05 -1.16
C ASP A 29 8.71 -7.97 -0.08
N SER A 30 9.17 -6.76 -0.39
CA SER A 30 9.02 -5.60 0.50
C SER A 30 7.54 -5.22 0.68
N THR A 31 6.75 -5.30 -0.39
CA THR A 31 5.31 -5.01 -0.34
C THR A 31 4.57 -5.96 0.60
N GLU A 32 4.91 -7.25 0.58
CA GLU A 32 4.35 -8.26 1.48
C GLU A 32 4.79 -8.03 2.94
N LYS A 33 6.08 -7.73 3.17
CA LYS A 33 6.61 -7.32 4.49
C LYS A 33 5.96 -6.04 5.02
N GLY A 34 5.49 -5.17 4.14
CA GLY A 34 4.74 -3.96 4.46
C GLY A 34 3.27 -4.22 4.81
N TYR A 35 2.83 -5.48 4.91
CA TYR A 35 1.47 -5.88 5.27
C TYR A 35 0.40 -5.25 4.35
N ILE A 36 0.69 -5.15 3.04
CA ILE A 36 -0.25 -4.54 2.08
C ILE A 36 -1.64 -5.20 2.08
N VAL A 37 -1.68 -6.50 2.42
CA VAL A 37 -2.91 -7.30 2.44
C VAL A 37 -3.86 -6.90 3.55
N ASP A 38 -3.35 -6.31 4.63
CA ASP A 38 -4.13 -5.82 5.76
C ASP A 38 -4.80 -4.48 5.45
N CYS A 39 -4.45 -3.82 4.34
CA CYS A 39 -5.10 -2.58 3.96
C CYS A 39 -6.60 -2.80 3.68
N ILE A 40 -7.45 -2.10 4.42
CA ILE A 40 -8.92 -2.13 4.27
C ILE A 40 -9.47 -1.18 3.19
N GLU A 41 -8.60 -0.59 2.37
CA GLU A 41 -9.01 0.28 1.25
C GLU A 41 -9.86 1.51 1.67
N CYS A 42 -9.69 2.02 2.89
CA CYS A 42 -10.44 3.17 3.43
C CYS A 42 -10.23 4.51 2.68
N GLY A 43 -9.18 4.64 1.87
CA GLY A 43 -8.91 5.84 1.06
C GLY A 43 -8.40 7.09 1.80
N SER A 44 -8.32 7.08 3.13
CA SER A 44 -7.87 8.23 3.94
C SER A 44 -6.48 8.74 3.55
N CYS A 45 -5.58 7.82 3.15
CA CYS A 45 -4.22 8.15 2.72
C CYS A 45 -4.18 8.98 1.43
N SER A 46 -5.04 8.65 0.46
CA SER A 46 -5.15 9.36 -0.82
C SER A 46 -5.74 10.75 -0.62
N TYR A 47 -6.81 10.83 0.19
CA TYR A 47 -7.52 12.07 0.48
C TYR A 47 -6.66 13.09 1.25
N THR A 48 -5.87 12.66 2.24
CA THR A 48 -5.03 13.57 3.03
C THR A 48 -3.74 13.99 2.31
N CYS A 49 -3.42 13.37 1.16
CA CYS A 49 -2.13 13.55 0.52
C CYS A 49 -2.03 14.97 -0.07
N PRO A 50 -1.12 15.83 0.41
CA PRO A 50 -0.99 17.20 -0.12
C PRO A 50 -0.46 17.22 -1.56
N ALA A 51 0.07 16.10 -2.05
CA ALA A 51 0.57 15.93 -3.41
C ALA A 51 -0.46 15.26 -4.34
N ASN A 52 -1.69 15.01 -3.86
CA ASN A 52 -2.76 14.31 -4.61
C ASN A 52 -2.28 13.02 -5.29
N ARG A 53 -1.41 12.26 -4.62
CA ARG A 53 -0.92 10.99 -5.16
C ARG A 53 -2.01 9.93 -5.03
N PRO A 54 -2.26 9.11 -6.06
CA PRO A 54 -3.26 8.04 -6.03
C PRO A 54 -2.76 6.83 -5.22
N LEU A 55 -2.49 7.03 -3.93
CA LEU A 55 -1.93 6.02 -3.02
C LEU A 55 -2.84 4.79 -2.96
N LEU A 56 -4.15 5.01 -2.90
CA LEU A 56 -5.13 3.93 -2.82
C LEU A 56 -5.07 3.02 -4.06
N ASP A 57 -5.02 3.58 -5.27
CA ASP A 57 -5.07 2.78 -6.50
C ASP A 57 -3.89 1.83 -6.61
N TYR A 58 -2.67 2.32 -6.33
CA TYR A 58 -1.49 1.46 -6.28
C TYR A 58 -1.58 0.40 -5.18
N ILE A 59 -2.10 0.74 -4.00
CA ILE A 59 -2.27 -0.24 -2.91
C ILE A 59 -3.27 -1.33 -3.32
N ARG A 60 -4.35 -0.99 -4.02
CA ARG A 60 -5.33 -1.96 -4.52
C ARG A 60 -4.71 -2.93 -5.53
N THR A 61 -3.96 -2.40 -6.51
CA THR A 61 -3.23 -3.22 -7.48
C THR A 61 -2.18 -4.10 -6.79
N GLY A 62 -1.42 -3.54 -5.85
CA GLY A 62 -0.41 -4.27 -5.09
C GLY A 62 -1.01 -5.38 -4.23
N LYS A 63 -2.11 -5.10 -3.53
CA LYS A 63 -2.85 -6.07 -2.71
C LYS A 63 -3.33 -7.24 -3.55
N GLN A 64 -3.90 -6.99 -4.73
CA GLN A 64 -4.31 -8.05 -5.65
C GLN A 64 -3.13 -8.93 -6.08
N LYS A 65 -1.99 -8.30 -6.43
CA LYS A 65 -0.80 -9.02 -6.88
C LYS A 65 -0.19 -9.87 -5.77
N VAL A 66 0.03 -9.29 -4.59
CA VAL A 66 0.58 -10.00 -3.42
C VAL A 66 -0.36 -11.12 -2.98
N SER A 67 -1.68 -10.89 -2.95
CA SER A 67 -2.66 -11.94 -2.64
C SER A 67 -2.59 -13.10 -3.63
N ALA A 68 -2.42 -12.82 -4.93
CA ALA A 68 -2.25 -13.85 -5.95
C ALA A 68 -0.94 -14.63 -5.76
N LEU A 69 0.17 -13.94 -5.44
CA LEU A 69 1.46 -14.57 -5.15
C LEU A 69 1.40 -15.48 -3.91
N ILE A 70 0.77 -15.02 -2.83
CA ILE A 70 0.57 -15.81 -1.60
C ILE A 70 -0.25 -17.07 -1.90
N ARG A 71 -1.32 -16.95 -2.70
CA ARG A 71 -2.15 -18.10 -3.10
C ARG A 71 -1.36 -19.09 -3.96
N ALA A 72 -0.55 -18.60 -4.90
CA ALA A 72 0.28 -19.45 -5.75
C ALA A 72 1.34 -20.24 -4.96
N ARG A 73 1.91 -19.65 -3.88
CA ARG A 73 2.86 -20.35 -2.99
C ARG A 73 2.22 -21.43 -2.12
N LYS A 74 0.91 -21.36 -1.89
CA LYS A 74 0.17 -22.27 -1.00
C LYS A 74 -0.36 -23.52 -1.72
N SER A 75 -0.16 -23.60 -3.04
CA SER A 75 -0.61 -24.70 -3.90
C SER A 75 0.53 -25.69 -4.17
#